data_AF-A0A4Y2AN68-F1
#
_entry.id   AF-A0A4Y2AN68-F1
#
_cell.length_a   1.000
_cell.length_b   1.000
_cell.length_c   1.000
_cell.angle_alpha   90.00
_cell.angle_beta   90.00
_cell.angle_gamma   90.00
#
_symmetry.space_group_name_H-M   'P 1'
#
loop_
_entity.id
_entity.type
_entity.pdbx_description
1 polymer ?
#
loop_
_entity_poly.entity_id
_entity_poly.type
_entity_poly.pdbx_seq_one_letter_code
_entity_poly.pdbx_strand_id
1 'polypeptide(L)'
;MELLEPNSISSSSYTDTDVITLEYQPQNRLDFPTLARECDQYGISDRAAASIASAVLQDIGIVHEGETSHVVDCNKIRSQHKKLQNAIAESTKLTVSRSLLTGLYFDGRKDNTKVLIKKDTKYYPKTTKEEHYTLVNEPNSVYIGHVTAATGGAKAIKEAILNFFVSNIMQLNGLTVTGCDRTNVKTGHKGGIIRLMELYLNRPLQWCTCLLHNK
;
A
#
# COMPACT_ATOMS: atom_id res chain seq x y z
N MET A 1 66.78 10.42 67.16
CA MET A 1 67.19 9.44 66.13
C MET A 1 65.90 8.95 65.51
N GLU A 2 65.61 9.44 64.31
CA GLU A 2 64.43 9.04 63.53
C GLU A 2 64.42 7.53 63.31
N LEU A 3 63.25 6.91 63.45
CA LEU A 3 62.94 5.67 62.77
C LEU A 3 61.63 5.85 62.03
N LEU A 4 61.76 5.69 60.71
CA LEU A 4 60.76 5.76 59.67
C LEU A 4 59.80 4.57 59.76
N GLU A 5 58.50 4.81 59.67
CA GLU A 5 57.52 3.78 59.29
C GLU A 5 57.02 4.05 57.85
N PRO A 6 56.88 3.02 57.00
CA PRO A 6 56.50 3.18 55.60
C PRO A 6 54.98 3.29 55.41
N ASN A 7 54.59 4.23 54.55
CA ASN A 7 53.24 4.44 54.02
C ASN A 7 52.60 3.15 53.48
N SER A 8 51.38 2.84 53.93
CA SER A 8 50.51 1.89 53.23
C SER A 8 49.51 2.65 52.34
N ILE A 9 49.40 2.16 51.12
CA ILE A 9 48.66 2.72 50.00
C ILE A 9 47.15 2.61 50.29
N SER A 10 46.44 3.74 50.29
CA SER A 10 44.97 3.77 50.26
C SER A 10 44.49 3.30 48.88
N SER A 11 43.95 2.08 48.81
CA SER A 11 43.21 1.61 47.65
C SER A 11 41.78 2.14 47.72
N SER A 12 41.46 3.05 46.82
CA SER A 12 40.10 3.53 46.54
C SER A 12 39.26 2.36 46.01
N SER A 13 38.38 1.78 46.83
CA SER A 13 37.36 0.86 46.34
C SER A 13 36.20 1.66 45.74
N TYR A 14 36.31 1.93 44.43
CA TYR A 14 35.16 2.27 43.60
C TYR A 14 34.15 1.10 43.67
N THR A 15 32.99 1.35 44.24
CA THR A 15 31.84 0.45 44.09
C THR A 15 31.04 0.92 42.90
N ASP A 16 31.39 0.35 41.74
CA ASP A 16 30.61 0.45 40.51
C ASP A 16 29.43 -0.53 40.64
N THR A 17 28.38 -0.09 41.32
CA THR A 17 27.09 -0.77 41.33
C THR A 17 25.99 0.19 40.91
N ASP A 18 26.19 0.85 39.78
CA ASP A 18 25.07 1.32 38.97
C ASP A 18 24.61 0.15 38.09
N VAL A 19 23.88 -0.78 38.70
CA VAL A 19 23.07 -1.74 37.95
C VAL A 19 22.03 -0.91 37.21
N ILE A 20 22.31 -0.59 35.94
CA ILE A 20 21.33 -0.01 35.02
C ILE A 20 20.24 -1.07 34.84
N THR A 21 19.20 -1.00 35.66
CA THR A 21 17.92 -1.64 35.40
C THR A 21 17.40 -1.01 34.11
N LEU A 22 17.70 -1.63 32.97
CA LEU A 22 16.98 -1.40 31.72
C LEU A 22 15.56 -1.91 31.96
N GLU A 23 14.72 -1.07 32.58
CA GLU A 23 13.31 -1.35 32.73
C GLU A 23 12.73 -1.53 31.33
N TYR A 24 12.37 -2.78 31.02
CA TYR A 24 11.73 -3.14 29.77
C TYR A 24 10.42 -2.37 29.67
N GLN A 25 10.40 -1.33 28.84
CA GLN A 25 9.20 -0.56 28.60
C GLN A 25 8.17 -1.45 27.90
N PRO A 26 7.00 -1.72 28.52
CA PRO A 26 5.99 -2.57 27.91
C PRO A 26 5.49 -1.94 26.61
N GLN A 27 5.51 -2.73 25.53
CA GLN A 27 5.04 -2.26 24.22
C GLN A 27 3.51 -2.11 24.21
N ASN A 28 3.00 -1.00 23.69
CA ASN A 28 1.57 -0.77 23.50
C ASN A 28 0.94 -1.84 22.59
N ARG A 29 0.11 -2.73 23.17
CA ARG A 29 -0.59 -3.81 22.44
C ARG A 29 -2.02 -3.48 22.03
N LEU A 30 -2.53 -2.29 22.34
CA LEU A 30 -3.90 -1.87 21.97
C LEU A 30 -4.03 -1.75 20.46
N ASP A 31 -5.18 -2.11 19.90
CA ASP A 31 -5.47 -1.91 18.48
C ASP A 31 -6.47 -0.77 18.30
N PHE A 32 -6.26 0.04 17.25
CA PHE A 32 -7.02 1.25 16.97
C PHE A 32 -7.60 1.22 15.53
N PRO A 33 -8.41 0.21 15.18
CA PRO A 33 -8.91 0.06 13.81
C PRO A 33 -9.81 1.23 13.39
N THR A 34 -10.63 1.74 14.30
CA THR A 34 -11.51 2.89 14.04
C THR A 34 -10.70 4.16 13.79
N LEU A 35 -9.72 4.45 14.64
CA LEU A 35 -8.85 5.61 14.48
C LEU A 35 -8.13 5.59 13.13
N ALA A 36 -7.53 4.44 12.76
CA ALA A 36 -6.84 4.29 11.48
C ALA A 36 -7.78 4.54 10.30
N ARG A 37 -9.00 4.01 10.35
CA ARG A 37 -10.01 4.22 9.30
C ARG A 37 -10.37 5.71 9.14
N GLU A 38 -10.63 6.40 10.24
CA GLU A 38 -10.95 7.84 10.18
C GLU A 38 -9.72 8.64 9.69
N CYS A 39 -8.50 8.28 10.09
CA CYS A 39 -7.29 8.93 9.62
C CYS A 39 -7.11 8.79 8.10
N ASP A 40 -7.33 7.59 7.55
CA ASP A 40 -7.29 7.36 6.10
C ASP A 40 -8.40 8.15 5.38
N GLN A 41 -9.61 8.21 5.95
CA GLN A 41 -10.74 8.94 5.36
C GLN A 41 -10.51 10.46 5.27
N TYR A 42 -9.90 11.06 6.30
CA TYR A 42 -9.62 12.50 6.35
C TYR A 42 -8.20 12.87 5.90
N GLY A 43 -7.38 11.91 5.48
CA GLY A 43 -6.01 12.17 5.05
C GLY A 43 -5.10 12.69 6.16
N ILE A 44 -5.31 12.26 7.40
CA ILE A 44 -4.52 12.68 8.56
C ILE A 44 -3.16 11.99 8.53
N SER A 45 -2.08 12.76 8.73
CA SER A 45 -0.72 12.18 8.79
C SER A 45 -0.50 11.31 10.03
N ASP A 46 0.34 10.27 9.94
CA ASP A 46 0.73 9.39 11.05
C ASP A 46 1.10 10.17 12.32
N ARG A 47 1.86 11.26 12.16
CA ARG A 47 2.37 12.08 13.27
C ARG A 47 1.26 12.92 13.90
N ALA A 48 0.37 13.51 13.10
CA ALA A 48 -0.76 14.26 13.60
C ALA A 48 -1.74 13.34 14.34
N ALA A 49 -2.04 12.16 13.76
CA ALA A 49 -2.88 11.15 14.38
C ALA A 49 -2.32 10.67 15.73
N ALA A 50 -1.02 10.39 15.79
CA ALA A 50 -0.33 10.01 17.02
C ALA A 50 -0.40 11.10 18.11
N SER A 51 -0.20 12.36 17.72
CA SER A 51 -0.30 13.50 18.64
C SER A 51 -1.71 13.67 19.19
N ILE A 52 -2.73 13.60 18.33
CA ILE A 52 -4.14 13.72 18.73
C ILE A 52 -4.54 12.55 19.65
N ALA A 53 -4.21 11.32 19.26
CA ALA A 53 -4.54 10.14 20.04
C ALA A 53 -3.87 10.17 21.42
N SER A 54 -2.60 10.55 21.50
CA SER A 54 -1.88 10.65 22.78
C SER A 54 -2.44 11.76 23.66
N ALA A 55 -2.82 12.92 23.11
CA ALA A 55 -3.46 13.99 23.85
C ALA A 55 -4.82 13.56 24.44
N VAL A 56 -5.65 12.89 23.63
CA VAL A 56 -6.95 12.35 24.10
C VAL A 56 -6.74 11.32 25.23
N LEU A 57 -5.72 10.47 25.13
CA LEU A 57 -5.40 9.51 26.19
C LEU A 57 -4.89 10.18 27.48
N GLN A 58 -4.23 11.33 27.38
CA GLN A 58 -3.85 12.15 28.53
C GLN A 58 -5.06 12.80 29.19
N ASP A 59 -5.97 13.38 28.40
CA ASP A 59 -7.19 14.03 28.91
C ASP A 59 -8.12 13.04 29.64
N ILE A 60 -8.17 11.79 29.18
CA ILE A 60 -8.95 10.71 29.81
C ILE A 60 -8.20 10.10 31.01
N GLY A 61 -6.92 10.42 31.20
CA GLY A 61 -6.10 9.94 32.32
C GLY A 61 -5.54 8.52 32.14
N ILE A 62 -5.54 7.98 30.92
CA ILE A 62 -4.94 6.67 30.60
C ILE A 62 -3.42 6.80 30.47
N VAL A 63 -2.94 7.94 29.97
CA VAL A 63 -1.52 8.27 29.87
C VAL A 63 -1.24 9.43 30.81
N HIS A 64 -0.24 9.28 31.68
CA HIS A 64 0.25 10.35 32.54
C HIS A 64 1.74 10.14 32.84
N GLU A 65 2.39 11.05 33.57
CA GLU A 65 3.84 11.00 33.79
C GLU A 65 4.35 9.67 34.39
N GLY A 66 3.56 9.04 35.26
CA GLY A 66 3.88 7.72 35.82
C GLY A 66 3.48 6.50 34.98
N GLU A 67 2.79 6.66 33.85
CA GLU A 67 2.27 5.55 33.03
C GLU A 67 2.29 5.94 31.55
N THR A 68 3.35 5.51 30.86
CA THR A 68 3.60 5.85 29.44
C THR A 68 3.43 4.66 28.50
N SER A 69 3.02 3.48 29.00
CA SER A 69 2.92 2.27 28.18
C SER A 69 1.87 2.36 27.06
N HIS A 70 0.89 3.24 27.22
CA HIS A 70 -0.22 3.43 26.29
C HIS A 70 -0.03 4.60 25.32
N VAL A 71 1.11 5.29 25.36
CA VAL A 71 1.43 6.37 24.40
C VAL A 71 1.31 5.85 22.97
N VAL A 72 0.71 6.65 22.10
CA VAL A 72 0.52 6.32 20.70
C VAL A 72 1.57 7.05 19.88
N ASP A 73 2.59 6.31 19.43
CA ASP A 73 3.61 6.81 18.51
C ASP A 73 3.15 6.72 17.04
N CYS A 74 3.82 7.46 16.16
CA CYS A 74 3.62 7.40 14.71
C CYS A 74 3.77 5.97 14.15
N ASN A 75 4.68 5.15 14.68
CA ASN A 75 4.84 3.77 14.25
C ASN A 75 3.65 2.89 14.64
N LYS A 76 2.99 3.22 15.77
CA LYS A 76 1.77 2.54 16.18
C LYS A 76 0.66 2.82 15.17
N ILE A 77 0.43 4.08 14.82
CA ILE A 77 -0.55 4.46 13.80
C ILE A 77 -0.25 3.77 12.46
N ARG A 78 0.99 3.83 11.99
CA ARG A 78 1.41 3.17 10.75
C ARG A 78 1.15 1.67 10.77
N SER A 79 1.41 1.00 11.89
CA SER A 79 1.10 -0.42 12.07
C SER A 79 -0.40 -0.67 11.95
N GLN A 80 -1.24 0.17 12.57
CA GLN A 80 -2.70 0.05 12.47
C GLN A 80 -3.20 0.26 11.04
N HIS A 81 -2.68 1.26 10.31
CA HIS A 81 -3.02 1.47 8.90
C HIS A 81 -2.65 0.24 8.07
N LYS A 82 -1.45 -0.33 8.28
CA LYS A 82 -1.03 -1.55 7.57
C LYS A 82 -1.95 -2.74 7.88
N LYS A 83 -2.38 -2.92 9.13
CA LYS A 83 -3.35 -3.97 9.49
C LYS A 83 -4.69 -3.76 8.78
N LEU A 84 -5.20 -2.53 8.77
CA LEU A 84 -6.44 -2.17 8.09
C LEU A 84 -6.35 -2.43 6.58
N GLN A 85 -5.28 -1.95 5.94
CA GLN A 85 -5.02 -2.16 4.51
C GLN A 85 -4.91 -3.64 4.16
N ASN A 86 -4.21 -4.44 4.97
CA ASN A 86 -4.11 -5.89 4.75
C ASN A 86 -5.48 -6.57 4.88
N ALA A 87 -6.27 -6.23 5.91
CA ALA A 87 -7.61 -6.78 6.08
C ALA A 87 -8.52 -6.45 4.90
N ILE A 88 -8.48 -5.20 4.40
CA ILE A 88 -9.22 -4.77 3.20
C ILE A 88 -8.72 -5.51 1.96
N ALA A 89 -7.41 -5.68 1.79
CA ALA A 89 -6.84 -6.40 0.65
C ALA A 89 -7.26 -7.88 0.65
N GLU A 90 -7.27 -8.54 1.81
CA GLU A 90 -7.72 -9.92 1.98
C GLU A 90 -9.22 -10.07 1.68
N SER A 91 -10.06 -9.19 2.24
CA SER A 91 -11.50 -9.21 1.97
C SER A 91 -11.82 -8.92 0.50
N THR A 92 -11.07 -8.01 -0.13
CA THR A 92 -11.21 -7.68 -1.56
C THR A 92 -10.78 -8.86 -2.41
N LYS A 93 -9.64 -9.50 -2.14
CA LYS A 93 -9.17 -10.67 -2.90
C LYS A 93 -10.18 -11.82 -2.87
N LEU A 94 -10.80 -12.06 -1.70
CA LEU A 94 -11.85 -13.07 -1.54
C LEU A 94 -13.16 -12.69 -2.24
N THR A 95 -13.49 -11.40 -2.30
CA THR A 95 -14.67 -10.91 -3.04
C THR A 95 -14.44 -11.01 -4.55
N VAL A 96 -13.28 -10.57 -5.03
CA VAL A 96 -12.90 -10.60 -6.44
C VAL A 96 -12.85 -12.03 -6.98
N SER A 97 -12.26 -12.97 -6.23
CA SER A 97 -12.19 -14.39 -6.66
C SER A 97 -13.56 -15.08 -6.71
N ARG A 98 -14.54 -14.59 -5.93
CA ARG A 98 -15.92 -15.11 -5.92
C ARG A 98 -16.86 -14.37 -6.86
N SER A 99 -16.52 -13.17 -7.28
CA SER A 99 -17.39 -12.32 -8.10
C SER A 99 -17.37 -12.76 -9.56
N LEU A 100 -18.54 -12.88 -10.18
CA LEU A 100 -18.66 -13.03 -11.62
C LEU A 100 -18.30 -11.70 -12.29
N LEU A 101 -17.23 -11.69 -13.09
CA LEU A 101 -16.86 -10.54 -13.90
C LEU A 101 -17.88 -10.38 -15.03
N THR A 102 -18.78 -9.40 -14.89
CA THR A 102 -19.91 -9.19 -15.82
C THR A 102 -19.57 -8.14 -16.86
N GLY A 103 -18.94 -7.06 -16.42
CA GLY A 103 -18.43 -5.98 -17.24
C GLY A 103 -17.05 -5.56 -16.76
N LEU A 104 -16.18 -5.17 -17.69
CA LEU A 104 -14.85 -4.67 -17.36
C LEU A 104 -14.74 -3.23 -17.82
N TYR A 105 -14.57 -2.31 -16.88
CA TYR A 105 -14.11 -0.97 -17.18
C TYR A 105 -12.63 -0.85 -16.83
N PHE A 106 -11.85 -0.27 -17.72
CA PHE A 106 -10.44 0.00 -17.44
C PHE A 106 -10.05 1.41 -17.86
N ASP A 107 -9.24 2.05 -17.02
CA ASP A 107 -8.67 3.35 -17.29
C ASP A 107 -7.16 3.33 -17.08
N GLY A 108 -6.43 4.03 -17.95
CA GLY A 108 -4.98 4.00 -18.00
C GLY A 108 -4.38 5.36 -17.73
N ARG A 109 -3.39 5.43 -16.85
CA ARG A 109 -2.61 6.63 -16.56
C ARG A 109 -1.13 6.39 -16.85
N LYS A 110 -0.47 7.38 -17.43
CA LYS A 110 0.97 7.37 -17.67
C LYS A 110 1.66 8.21 -16.61
N ASP A 111 2.38 7.56 -15.72
CA ASP A 111 3.09 8.22 -14.63
C ASP A 111 4.60 8.13 -14.82
N ASN A 112 5.29 9.17 -14.35
CA ASN A 112 6.74 9.22 -14.36
C ASN A 112 7.25 8.57 -13.07
N THR A 113 7.75 7.34 -13.17
CA THR A 113 8.32 6.59 -12.04
C THR A 113 9.83 6.81 -11.98
N LYS A 114 10.35 7.11 -10.79
CA LYS A 114 11.80 7.16 -10.54
C LYS A 114 12.31 5.76 -10.25
N VAL A 115 13.13 5.22 -11.13
CA VAL A 115 13.73 3.88 -11.01
C VAL A 115 15.23 4.02 -10.82
N LEU A 116 15.82 3.23 -9.93
CA LEU A 116 17.27 3.16 -9.76
C LEU A 116 17.85 2.18 -10.79
N ILE A 117 18.73 2.67 -11.65
CA ILE A 117 19.44 1.84 -12.62
C ILE A 117 20.86 1.64 -12.14
N LYS A 118 21.26 0.38 -12.02
CA LYS A 118 22.63 0.00 -11.74
C LYS A 118 23.48 0.18 -13.01
N LYS A 119 24.50 1.02 -12.94
CA LYS A 119 25.59 1.07 -13.92
C LYS A 119 26.88 0.75 -13.19
N ASP A 120 27.56 -0.30 -13.65
CA ASP A 120 28.73 -0.88 -13.00
C ASP A 120 28.42 -1.27 -11.54
N THR A 121 28.99 -0.54 -10.57
CA THR A 121 28.80 -0.74 -9.12
C THR A 121 27.90 0.31 -8.46
N LYS A 122 27.45 1.35 -9.19
CA LYS A 122 26.69 2.48 -8.64
C LYS A 122 25.26 2.52 -9.17
N TYR A 123 24.33 3.01 -8.35
CA TYR A 123 22.93 3.22 -8.72
C TYR A 123 22.69 4.68 -9.09
N TYR A 124 21.99 4.90 -10.20
CA TYR A 124 21.62 6.23 -10.67
C TYR A 124 20.10 6.32 -10.81
N PRO A 125 19.46 7.40 -10.34
CA PRO A 125 18.04 7.60 -10.58
C PRO A 125 17.79 7.90 -12.05
N LYS A 126 16.88 7.17 -12.67
CA LYS A 126 16.33 7.44 -13.99
C LYS A 126 14.82 7.57 -13.86
N THR A 127 14.24 8.54 -14.57
CA THR A 127 12.79 8.62 -14.69
C THR A 127 12.36 7.79 -15.89
N THR A 128 11.48 6.82 -15.68
CA THR A 128 10.84 6.01 -16.72
C THR A 128 9.35 6.30 -16.73
N LYS A 129 8.72 6.16 -17.91
CA LYS A 129 7.27 6.25 -18.03
C LYS A 129 6.70 4.86 -17.84
N GLU A 130 5.83 4.71 -16.86
CA GLU A 130 5.08 3.49 -16.60
C GLU A 130 3.61 3.74 -16.90
N GLU A 131 2.92 2.71 -17.40
CA GLU A 131 1.49 2.79 -17.66
C GLU A 131 0.74 1.88 -16.70
N HIS A 132 -0.04 2.50 -15.82
CA HIS A 132 -0.86 1.82 -14.84
C HIS A 132 -2.31 1.84 -15.30
N TYR A 133 -2.94 0.68 -15.30
CA TYR A 133 -4.33 0.50 -15.68
C TYR A 133 -5.14 0.03 -14.47
N THR A 134 -6.14 0.81 -14.08
CA THR A 134 -7.12 0.45 -13.06
C THR A 134 -8.20 -0.41 -13.68
N LEU A 135 -8.59 -1.50 -13.02
CA LEU A 135 -9.60 -2.43 -13.47
C LEU A 135 -10.79 -2.41 -12.51
N VAL A 136 -11.98 -2.28 -13.08
CA VAL A 136 -13.25 -2.14 -12.36
C VAL A 136 -14.26 -3.12 -12.96
N ASN A 137 -14.94 -3.88 -12.09
CA ASN A 137 -16.05 -4.75 -12.47
C ASN A 137 -17.35 -3.95 -12.49
N GLU A 138 -18.12 -4.12 -13.56
CA GLU A 138 -19.42 -3.52 -13.78
C GLU A 138 -20.51 -4.60 -13.90
N PRO A 139 -21.77 -4.34 -13.50
CA PRO A 139 -22.25 -3.12 -12.85
C PRO A 139 -21.75 -3.01 -11.39
N ASN A 140 -21.91 -1.83 -10.78
CA ASN A 140 -21.56 -1.46 -9.39
C ASN A 140 -20.15 -0.88 -9.20
N SER A 141 -19.38 -0.67 -10.26
CA SER A 141 -18.06 -0.04 -10.21
C SER A 141 -17.13 -0.59 -9.11
N VAL A 142 -17.11 -1.92 -8.96
CA VAL A 142 -16.29 -2.60 -7.95
C VAL A 142 -14.85 -2.65 -8.41
N TYR A 143 -13.93 -2.01 -7.68
CA TYR A 143 -12.50 -2.13 -7.95
C TYR A 143 -12.03 -3.59 -7.80
N ILE A 144 -11.46 -4.14 -8.87
CA ILE A 144 -10.95 -5.52 -8.87
C ILE A 144 -9.43 -5.57 -8.79
N GLY A 145 -8.73 -4.54 -9.25
CA GLY A 145 -7.28 -4.46 -9.17
C GLY A 145 -6.67 -3.47 -10.15
N HIS A 146 -5.35 -3.52 -10.30
CA HIS A 146 -4.62 -2.74 -11.29
C HIS A 146 -3.54 -3.59 -11.96
N VAL A 147 -3.13 -3.17 -13.15
CA VAL A 147 -2.05 -3.80 -13.91
C VAL A 147 -1.08 -2.75 -14.44
N THR A 148 0.20 -3.09 -14.46
CA THR A 148 1.23 -2.26 -15.10
C THR A 148 1.62 -2.93 -16.41
N ALA A 149 1.47 -2.22 -17.52
CA ALA A 149 1.85 -2.74 -18.82
C ALA A 149 3.32 -2.40 -19.11
N ALA A 150 4.07 -3.35 -19.67
CA ALA A 150 5.47 -3.13 -20.05
C ALA A 150 5.62 -2.06 -21.15
N THR A 151 4.62 -1.92 -22.01
CA THR A 151 4.55 -0.91 -23.08
C THR A 151 3.11 -0.43 -23.25
N GLY A 152 2.92 0.76 -23.82
CA GLY A 152 1.60 1.32 -24.13
C GLY A 152 0.91 0.75 -25.37
N GLY A 153 1.35 -0.41 -25.87
CA GLY A 153 0.74 -1.08 -27.00
C GLY A 153 -0.48 -1.89 -26.57
N ALA A 154 -1.53 -1.90 -27.41
CA ALA A 154 -2.78 -2.61 -27.12
C ALA A 154 -2.56 -4.10 -26.76
N LYS A 155 -1.64 -4.77 -27.45
CA LYS A 155 -1.30 -6.18 -27.20
C LYS A 155 -0.70 -6.39 -25.80
N ALA A 156 0.28 -5.56 -25.41
CA ALA A 156 0.93 -5.68 -24.11
C ALA A 156 -0.04 -5.39 -22.96
N ILE A 157 -0.91 -4.40 -23.13
CA ILE A 157 -1.95 -4.06 -22.15
C ILE A 157 -2.97 -5.19 -22.03
N LYS A 158 -3.45 -5.71 -23.17
CA LYS A 158 -4.36 -6.87 -23.21
C LYS A 158 -3.77 -8.10 -22.52
N GLU A 159 -2.49 -8.39 -22.76
CA GLU A 159 -1.80 -9.51 -22.10
C GLU A 159 -1.66 -9.28 -20.60
N ALA A 160 -1.32 -8.06 -20.15
CA ALA A 160 -1.25 -7.74 -18.73
C ALA A 160 -2.61 -7.92 -18.02
N ILE A 161 -3.70 -7.47 -18.64
CA ILE A 161 -5.06 -7.63 -18.13
C ILE A 161 -5.45 -9.12 -18.05
N LEU A 162 -5.19 -9.91 -19.09
CA LEU A 162 -5.49 -11.34 -19.07
C LEU A 162 -4.67 -12.09 -18.02
N ASN A 163 -3.38 -11.80 -17.90
CA ASN A 163 -2.53 -12.41 -16.90
C ASN A 163 -3.05 -12.13 -15.50
N PHE A 164 -3.53 -10.91 -15.24
CA PHE A 164 -4.17 -10.56 -13.99
C PHE A 164 -5.43 -11.40 -13.71
N PHE A 165 -6.28 -11.64 -14.70
CA PHE A 165 -7.45 -12.52 -14.53
C PHE A 165 -7.05 -13.96 -14.24
N VAL A 166 -6.06 -14.48 -14.94
CA VAL A 166 -5.54 -15.85 -14.73
C VAL A 166 -4.95 -15.99 -13.33
N SER A 167 -4.10 -15.06 -12.90
CA SER A 167 -3.46 -15.09 -11.57
C SER A 167 -4.45 -14.98 -10.41
N ASN A 168 -5.61 -14.35 -10.63
CA ASN A 168 -6.66 -14.21 -9.62
C ASN A 168 -7.81 -15.21 -9.80
N ILE A 169 -7.66 -16.21 -10.69
CA ILE A 169 -8.65 -17.27 -10.94
C ILE A 169 -10.03 -16.68 -11.32
N MET A 170 -10.03 -15.57 -12.07
CA MET A 170 -11.27 -14.93 -12.52
C MET A 170 -11.80 -15.60 -13.78
N GLN A 171 -13.10 -15.90 -13.79
CA GLN A 171 -13.77 -16.47 -14.96
C GLN A 171 -14.24 -15.36 -15.90
N LEU A 172 -13.92 -15.51 -17.19
CA LEU A 172 -14.29 -14.55 -18.23
C LEU A 172 -15.60 -14.90 -18.95
N ASN A 173 -16.24 -16.03 -18.61
CA ASN A 173 -17.45 -16.50 -19.26
C ASN A 173 -18.64 -15.53 -19.06
N GLY A 174 -18.70 -14.85 -17.92
CA GLY A 174 -19.70 -13.83 -17.61
C GLY A 174 -19.47 -12.47 -18.26
N LEU A 175 -18.28 -12.23 -18.83
CA LEU A 175 -17.91 -10.91 -19.34
C LEU A 175 -18.66 -10.57 -20.63
N THR A 176 -19.58 -9.62 -20.55
CA THR A 176 -20.43 -9.21 -21.69
C THR A 176 -20.11 -7.80 -22.17
N VAL A 177 -19.59 -6.95 -21.29
CA VAL A 177 -19.36 -5.53 -21.56
C VAL A 177 -17.90 -5.19 -21.29
N THR A 178 -17.29 -4.37 -22.15
CA THR A 178 -16.00 -3.76 -21.88
C THR A 178 -16.03 -2.27 -22.15
N GLY A 179 -15.47 -1.47 -21.26
CA GLY A 179 -15.47 -0.03 -21.34
C GLY A 179 -14.12 0.59 -21.04
N CYS A 180 -13.88 1.72 -21.68
CA CYS A 180 -12.67 2.55 -21.52
C CYS A 180 -12.87 3.92 -22.19
N ASP A 181 -11.91 4.82 -22.01
CA ASP A 181 -11.77 6.06 -22.76
C ASP A 181 -11.44 5.85 -24.25
N ARG A 182 -11.84 6.82 -25.05
CA ARG A 182 -11.77 6.76 -26.51
C ARG A 182 -10.38 7.08 -27.02
N THR A 183 -9.51 6.07 -27.07
CA THR A 183 -8.23 6.13 -27.80
C THR A 183 -8.13 5.01 -28.82
N ASN A 184 -7.35 5.21 -29.89
CA ASN A 184 -7.15 4.17 -30.92
C ASN A 184 -6.51 2.89 -30.35
N VAL A 185 -5.65 3.02 -29.34
CA VAL A 185 -5.04 1.87 -28.64
C VAL A 185 -6.09 1.04 -27.91
N LYS A 186 -7.11 1.68 -27.34
CA LYS A 186 -8.14 0.99 -26.54
C LYS A 186 -9.32 0.51 -27.40
N THR A 187 -9.75 1.33 -28.36
CA THR A 187 -10.99 1.17 -29.15
C THR A 187 -10.77 0.99 -30.66
N GLY A 188 -9.54 0.80 -31.15
CA GLY A 188 -9.28 0.60 -32.57
C GLY A 188 -9.95 -0.67 -33.14
N HIS A 189 -10.69 -0.57 -34.23
CA HIS A 189 -11.46 -1.68 -34.82
C HIS A 189 -10.61 -2.89 -35.25
N LYS A 190 -9.33 -2.68 -35.63
CA LYS A 190 -8.43 -3.75 -36.07
C LYS A 190 -7.49 -4.29 -34.98
N GLY A 191 -7.17 -3.47 -33.98
CA GLY A 191 -6.09 -3.79 -33.03
C GLY A 191 -6.20 -3.08 -31.69
N GLY A 192 -7.36 -2.53 -31.37
CA GLY A 192 -7.63 -1.98 -30.04
C GLY A 192 -7.74 -3.09 -29.00
N ILE A 193 -7.51 -2.74 -27.74
CA ILE A 193 -7.58 -3.69 -26.62
C ILE A 193 -8.91 -4.47 -26.61
N ILE A 194 -10.04 -3.78 -26.76
CA ILE A 194 -11.36 -4.44 -26.78
C ILE A 194 -11.44 -5.47 -27.92
N ARG A 195 -11.02 -5.08 -29.13
CA ARG A 195 -10.99 -6.00 -30.29
C ARG A 195 -10.11 -7.23 -30.03
N LEU A 196 -8.93 -7.02 -29.46
CA LEU A 196 -8.00 -8.10 -29.13
C LEU A 196 -8.55 -9.03 -28.02
N MET A 197 -9.36 -8.49 -27.11
CA MET A 197 -10.09 -9.27 -26.11
C MET A 197 -11.20 -10.11 -26.74
N GLU A 198 -12.02 -9.55 -27.64
CA GLU A 198 -13.04 -10.30 -28.38
C GLU A 198 -12.46 -11.50 -29.16
N LEU A 199 -11.33 -11.27 -29.85
CA LEU A 199 -10.62 -12.33 -30.58
C LEU A 199 -10.12 -13.43 -29.66
N TYR A 200 -9.65 -13.07 -28.45
CA TYR A 200 -9.22 -14.05 -27.45
C TYR A 200 -10.40 -14.85 -26.88
N LEU A 201 -11.53 -14.19 -26.62
CA LEU A 201 -12.74 -14.83 -26.09
C LEU A 201 -13.56 -15.56 -27.16
N ASN A 202 -13.21 -15.38 -28.44
CA ASN A 202 -13.96 -15.87 -29.59
C ASN A 202 -15.46 -15.50 -29.57
N ARG A 203 -15.77 -14.28 -29.11
CA ARG A 203 -17.13 -13.73 -29.09
C ARG A 203 -17.10 -12.19 -29.06
N PRO A 204 -18.16 -11.53 -29.57
CA PRO A 204 -18.28 -10.08 -29.45
C PRO A 204 -18.51 -9.64 -28.00
N LEU A 205 -18.06 -8.44 -27.66
CA LEU A 205 -18.35 -7.77 -26.39
C LEU A 205 -19.13 -6.50 -26.70
N GLN A 206 -19.95 -6.03 -25.76
CA GLN A 206 -20.55 -4.71 -25.85
C GLN A 206 -19.50 -3.65 -25.51
N TRP A 207 -19.38 -2.62 -26.36
CA TRP A 207 -18.42 -1.54 -26.16
C TRP A 207 -19.08 -0.39 -25.40
N CYS A 208 -18.56 -0.07 -24.22
CA CYS A 208 -18.99 1.05 -23.39
C CYS A 208 -17.91 2.13 -23.38
N THR A 209 -17.94 3.03 -24.37
CA THR A 209 -16.94 4.09 -24.47
C THR A 209 -17.27 5.25 -23.52
N CYS A 210 -16.26 5.71 -22.79
CA CYS A 210 -16.38 6.87 -21.91
C CYS A 210 -16.76 8.14 -22.69
N LEU A 211 -17.81 8.84 -22.25
CA LEU A 211 -18.26 10.09 -22.86
C LEU A 211 -17.52 11.33 -22.32
N LEU A 212 -16.84 11.21 -21.18
CA LEU A 212 -16.15 12.33 -20.52
C LEU A 212 -14.88 12.78 -21.27
N HIS A 213 -14.39 11.96 -22.21
CA HIS A 213 -13.16 12.22 -22.96
C HIS A 213 -13.42 12.63 -24.43
N ASN A 214 -14.61 13.16 -24.73
CA ASN A 214 -14.91 13.72 -26.05
C ASN A 214 -14.18 15.07 -26.19
N LYS A 215 -12.98 15.05 -26.79
CA LYS A 215 -12.38 16.23 -27.43
C LYS A 215 -12.50 16.10 -28.94
#